data_AF-A0A973J692-F1
#
_entry.id   AF-A0A973J692-F1
#
_cell.length_a   1.000
_cell.length_b   1.000
_cell.length_c   1.000
_cell.angle_alpha   90.00
_cell.angle_beta   90.00
_cell.angle_gamma   90.00
#
_symmetry.space_group_name_H-M   'P 1'
#
loop_
_entity.id
_entity.type
_entity.pdbx_description
1 polymer ?
#
loop_
_entity_poly.entity_id
_entity_poly.type
_entity_poly.pdbx_seq_one_letter_code
_entity_poly.pdbx_strand_id
1 'polypeptide(L)'
;MDSVVASRLADKLSSHHQPLCNQVSARLLMAYPELTHTLRLEENYTPVSRLAAVSVERLNDLVRAILLFDLPSLADQELRWAHGVLPRSGVTPEHQSSMVRWFFEEVRKLPISSMELAIAREIEQYFLGRIKQLHKTN
;
A
#
# COMPACT_ATOMS: atom_id res chain seq x y z
N MET A 1 -13.35 9.31 12.08
CA MET A 1 -12.15 8.78 12.78
C MET A 1 -11.70 9.78 13.86
N ASP A 2 -10.98 9.39 14.92
CA ASP A 2 -10.39 10.37 15.87
C ASP A 2 -9.25 11.12 15.16
N SER A 3 -9.44 12.42 14.91
CA SER A 3 -8.55 13.23 14.07
C SER A 3 -7.13 13.36 14.63
N VAL A 4 -6.96 13.36 15.95
CA VAL A 4 -5.64 13.44 16.60
C VAL A 4 -4.90 12.12 16.45
N VAL A 5 -5.61 11.01 16.65
CA VAL A 5 -5.03 9.66 16.52
C VAL A 5 -4.67 9.37 15.05
N ALA A 6 -5.54 9.74 14.12
CA ALA A 6 -5.30 9.59 12.68
C ALA A 6 -4.07 10.40 12.21
N SER A 7 -3.94 11.65 12.68
CA SER A 7 -2.78 12.50 12.36
C SER A 7 -1.48 11.90 12.90
N ARG A 8 -1.46 11.41 14.15
CA ARG A 8 -0.28 10.76 14.73
C ARG A 8 0.14 9.51 13.95
N LEU A 9 -0.84 8.70 13.50
CA LEU A 9 -0.54 7.56 12.65
C LEU A 9 0.07 8.03 11.32
N ALA A 10 -0.49 9.05 10.68
CA ALA A 10 0.04 9.61 9.43
C ALA A 10 1.48 10.14 9.59
N ASP A 11 1.81 10.75 10.73
CA ASP A 11 3.16 11.21 11.06
C ASP A 11 4.14 10.05 11.24
N LYS A 12 3.71 8.97 11.90
CA LYS A 12 4.54 7.76 12.06
C LYS A 12 4.82 7.09 10.72
N LEU A 13 3.82 7.00 9.84
CA LEU A 13 3.99 6.51 8.47
C LEU A 13 4.96 7.39 7.68
N SER A 14 4.88 8.72 7.84
CA SER A 14 5.84 9.65 7.22
C SER A 14 7.27 9.44 7.74
N SER A 15 7.42 9.26 9.05
CA SER A 15 8.72 9.12 9.70
C SER A 15 9.42 7.80 9.35
N HIS A 16 8.64 6.76 9.06
CA HIS A 16 9.14 5.42 8.69
C HIS A 16 8.96 5.10 7.21
N HIS A 17 8.72 6.12 6.37
CA HIS A 17 8.36 5.96 4.96
C HIS A 17 9.33 5.04 4.20
N GLN A 18 10.61 5.40 4.17
CA GLN A 18 11.59 4.65 3.36
C GLN A 18 11.81 3.22 3.86
N PRO A 19 12.05 2.96 5.18
CA PRO A 19 12.21 1.59 5.66
C PRO A 19 11.00 0.72 5.37
N LEU A 20 9.80 1.24 5.59
CA LEU A 20 8.55 0.51 5.38
C LEU A 20 8.36 0.15 3.91
N CYS A 21 8.50 1.14 3.02
CA CYS A 21 8.31 0.90 1.58
C CYS A 21 9.35 -0.08 1.01
N ASN A 22 10.59 0.00 1.46
CA ASN A 22 11.65 -0.93 1.06
C ASN A 22 11.40 -2.36 1.57
N GLN A 23 10.95 -2.52 2.82
CA GLN A 23 10.68 -3.84 3.40
C GLN A 23 9.55 -4.56 2.66
N VAL A 24 8.44 -3.86 2.41
CA VAL A 24 7.30 -4.41 1.66
C VAL A 24 7.71 -4.73 0.23
N SER A 25 8.47 -3.85 -0.44
CA SER A 25 8.94 -4.07 -1.81
C SER A 25 9.90 -5.25 -1.93
N ALA A 26 10.84 -5.38 -0.99
CA ALA A 26 11.74 -6.53 -0.93
C ALA A 26 10.97 -7.83 -0.73
N ARG A 27 9.95 -7.83 0.15
CA ARG A 27 9.08 -8.98 0.37
C ARG A 27 8.23 -9.32 -0.86
N LEU A 28 7.71 -8.32 -1.58
CA LEU A 28 7.01 -8.49 -2.84
C LEU A 28 7.88 -9.15 -3.90
N LEU A 29 9.09 -8.67 -4.13
CA LEU A 29 9.99 -9.25 -5.13
C LEU A 29 10.49 -10.64 -4.74
N MET A 30 10.61 -10.94 -3.45
CA MET A 30 10.95 -12.28 -2.98
C MET A 30 9.82 -13.28 -3.23
N ALA A 31 8.57 -12.88 -2.96
CA ALA A 31 7.41 -13.76 -3.14
C ALA A 31 6.92 -13.84 -4.59
N TYR A 32 7.10 -12.76 -5.35
CA TYR A 32 6.64 -12.58 -6.72
C TYR A 32 7.78 -12.04 -7.61
N PRO A 33 8.82 -12.83 -7.89
CA PRO A 33 9.99 -12.38 -8.66
C PRO A 33 9.63 -11.86 -10.05
N GLU A 34 8.54 -12.36 -10.64
CA GLU A 34 8.02 -11.96 -11.94
C GLU A 34 7.64 -10.47 -12.01
N LEU A 35 7.35 -9.83 -10.86
CA LEU A 35 7.09 -8.40 -10.79
C LEU A 35 8.28 -7.57 -11.27
N THR A 36 9.51 -8.10 -11.22
CA THR A 36 10.71 -7.43 -11.74
C THR A 36 10.59 -7.12 -13.23
N HIS A 37 9.94 -7.98 -14.01
CA HIS A 37 9.75 -7.77 -15.46
C HIS A 37 8.80 -6.60 -15.78
N THR A 38 7.99 -6.20 -14.82
CA THR A 38 7.05 -5.08 -14.94
C THR A 38 7.73 -3.73 -14.71
N LEU A 39 8.93 -3.75 -14.12
CA LEU A 39 9.68 -2.56 -13.76
C LEU A 39 10.55 -2.11 -14.92
N ARG A 40 10.43 -0.83 -15.27
CA ARG A 40 11.46 -0.14 -16.06
C ARG A 40 12.60 0.22 -15.12
N LEU A 41 13.70 -0.52 -15.19
CA LEU A 41 14.90 -0.28 -14.41
C LEU A 41 15.82 0.67 -15.18
N GLU A 42 16.14 1.80 -14.56
CA GLU A 42 17.20 2.71 -15.02
C GLU A 42 18.49 2.36 -14.26
N GLU A 43 19.66 2.71 -14.81
CA GLU A 43 20.99 2.28 -14.32
C GLU A 43 21.23 2.53 -12.81
N ASN A 44 20.54 3.49 -12.21
CA ASN A 44 20.72 3.90 -10.82
C ASN A 44 19.72 3.29 -9.82
N TYR A 45 18.75 2.50 -10.26
CA TYR A 45 17.71 1.95 -9.38
C TYR A 45 17.85 0.44 -9.19
N THR A 46 17.89 0.01 -7.93
CA THR A 46 17.68 -1.42 -7.59
C THR A 46 16.21 -1.79 -7.83
N PRO A 47 15.88 -3.04 -8.17
CA PRO A 47 14.49 -3.49 -8.31
C PRO A 47 13.62 -3.16 -7.11
N VAL A 48 14.16 -3.32 -5.88
CA VAL A 48 13.46 -2.97 -4.63
C VAL A 48 13.13 -1.49 -4.58
N SER A 49 14.13 -0.62 -4.81
CA SER A 49 13.92 0.84 -4.79
C SER A 49 12.96 1.29 -5.89
N ARG A 50 13.01 0.65 -7.06
CA ARG A 50 12.12 0.96 -8.17
C ARG A 50 10.68 0.56 -7.85
N LEU A 51 10.47 -0.65 -7.35
CA LEU A 51 9.15 -1.12 -6.94
C LEU A 51 8.59 -0.23 -5.82
N ALA A 52 9.39 0.10 -4.82
CA ALA A 52 8.99 1.00 -3.74
C ALA A 52 8.44 2.32 -4.28
N ALA A 53 9.21 3.02 -5.12
CA ALA A 53 8.84 4.31 -5.68
C ALA A 53 7.55 4.29 -6.51
N VAL A 54 7.35 3.25 -7.33
CA VAL A 54 6.20 3.21 -8.26
C VAL A 54 4.94 2.60 -7.66
N SER A 55 5.02 1.88 -6.55
CA SER A 55 3.85 1.21 -5.94
C SER A 55 3.71 1.46 -4.45
N VAL A 56 4.66 1.00 -3.63
CA VAL A 56 4.48 0.99 -2.17
C VAL A 56 4.49 2.39 -1.57
N GLU A 57 5.31 3.30 -2.10
CA GLU A 57 5.32 4.71 -1.68
C GLU A 57 3.99 5.39 -2.03
N ARG A 58 3.40 5.09 -3.19
CA ARG A 58 2.06 5.58 -3.57
C ARG A 58 0.98 5.05 -2.64
N LEU A 59 1.06 3.77 -2.24
CA LEU A 59 0.16 3.22 -1.22
C LEU A 59 0.33 3.95 0.12
N ASN A 60 1.57 4.18 0.58
CA ASN A 60 1.84 4.91 1.80
C ASN A 60 1.24 6.32 1.77
N ASP A 61 1.46 7.05 0.68
CA ASP A 61 0.96 8.41 0.50
C ASP A 61 -0.57 8.45 0.48
N LEU A 62 -1.20 7.47 -0.17
CA LEU A 62 -2.66 7.33 -0.20
C LEU A 62 -3.23 7.03 1.20
N VAL A 63 -2.61 6.12 1.95
CA VAL A 63 -3.04 5.83 3.34
C VAL A 63 -2.90 7.08 4.21
N ARG A 64 -1.81 7.82 4.09
CA ARG A 64 -1.63 9.10 4.81
C ARG A 64 -2.69 10.13 4.42
N ALA A 65 -3.02 10.25 3.14
CA ALA A 65 -4.09 11.14 2.68
C ALA A 65 -5.44 10.73 3.29
N ILE A 66 -5.79 9.43 3.28
CA ILE A 66 -7.02 8.91 3.89
C ILE A 66 -7.08 9.26 5.38
N LEU A 67 -5.98 9.11 6.11
CA LEU A 67 -5.90 9.44 7.54
C LEU A 67 -6.09 10.93 7.80
N LEU A 68 -5.44 11.79 7.02
CA LEU A 68 -5.46 13.24 7.20
C LEU A 68 -6.81 13.88 6.78
N PHE A 69 -7.48 13.30 5.78
CA PHE A 69 -8.75 13.80 5.27
C PHE A 69 -9.98 13.06 5.80
N ASP A 70 -9.81 11.99 6.60
CA ASP A 70 -10.87 11.09 7.04
C ASP A 70 -11.76 10.61 5.87
N LEU A 71 -11.12 10.26 4.74
CA LEU A 71 -11.81 9.97 3.49
C LEU A 71 -11.34 8.65 2.86
N PRO A 72 -11.79 7.48 3.37
CA PRO A 72 -11.41 6.17 2.83
C PRO A 72 -11.72 5.97 1.35
N SER A 73 -12.75 6.66 0.82
CA SER A 73 -13.13 6.60 -0.59
C SER A 73 -12.07 7.13 -1.56
N LEU A 74 -11.02 7.82 -1.08
CA LEU A 74 -9.84 8.12 -1.92
C LEU A 74 -9.21 6.84 -2.48
N ALA A 75 -9.24 5.73 -1.71
CA ALA A 75 -8.77 4.44 -2.21
C ALA A 75 -9.58 3.93 -3.40
N ASP A 76 -10.86 4.25 -3.51
CA ASP A 76 -11.73 3.73 -4.58
C ASP A 76 -11.31 4.20 -5.95
N GLN A 77 -10.86 5.44 -6.07
CA GLN A 77 -10.42 6.00 -7.34
C GLN A 77 -9.10 5.38 -7.78
N GLU A 78 -8.14 5.31 -6.87
CA GLU A 78 -6.83 4.71 -7.13
C GLU A 78 -6.94 3.22 -7.46
N LEU A 79 -7.76 2.47 -6.72
CA LEU A 79 -7.98 1.04 -6.98
C LEU A 79 -8.72 0.79 -8.30
N ARG A 80 -9.66 1.66 -8.70
CA ARG A 80 -10.31 1.57 -10.02
C ARG A 80 -9.32 1.83 -11.16
N TRP A 81 -8.46 2.83 -11.02
CA TRP A 81 -7.41 3.10 -11.99
C TRP A 81 -6.43 1.91 -12.08
N ALA A 82 -5.98 1.41 -10.92
CA ALA A 82 -5.08 0.27 -10.82
C ALA A 82 -5.68 -0.98 -11.49
N HIS A 83 -6.95 -1.27 -11.23
CA HIS A 83 -7.68 -2.37 -11.88
C HIS A 83 -7.71 -2.26 -13.41
N GLY A 84 -7.84 -1.04 -13.97
CA GLY A 84 -7.87 -0.83 -15.42
C GLY A 84 -6.50 -0.90 -16.12
N VAL A 85 -5.40 -0.67 -15.39
CA VAL A 85 -4.06 -0.50 -15.96
C VAL A 85 -3.11 -1.65 -15.62
N LEU A 86 -3.04 -2.03 -14.34
CA LEU A 86 -2.04 -2.96 -13.83
C LEU A 86 -2.10 -4.39 -14.42
N PRO A 87 -3.28 -4.97 -14.73
CA PRO A 87 -3.35 -6.30 -15.33
C PRO A 87 -2.63 -6.43 -16.68
N ARG A 88 -2.53 -5.34 -17.45
CA ARG A 88 -1.81 -5.32 -18.73
C ARG A 88 -0.30 -5.54 -18.58
N SER A 89 0.21 -5.33 -17.37
CA SER A 89 1.61 -5.55 -17.01
C SER A 89 1.80 -6.85 -16.22
N GLY A 90 0.78 -7.72 -16.14
CA GLY A 90 0.86 -8.99 -15.40
C GLY A 90 0.67 -8.87 -13.88
N VAL A 91 0.30 -7.70 -13.37
CA VAL A 91 -0.01 -7.51 -11.95
C VAL A 91 -1.43 -7.99 -11.66
N THR A 92 -1.55 -8.89 -10.70
CA THR A 92 -2.78 -9.60 -10.35
C THR A 92 -3.46 -8.97 -9.12
N PRO A 93 -4.72 -9.35 -8.82
CA PRO A 93 -5.39 -8.95 -7.58
C PRO A 93 -4.69 -9.50 -6.35
N GLU A 94 -4.02 -10.65 -6.48
CA GLU A 94 -3.25 -11.28 -5.42
C GLU A 94 -2.04 -10.41 -5.06
N HIS A 95 -1.27 -9.95 -6.06
CA HIS A 95 -0.13 -9.04 -5.83
C HIS A 95 -0.55 -7.78 -5.09
N GLN A 96 -1.67 -7.16 -5.51
CA GLN A 96 -2.22 -5.96 -4.86
C GLN A 96 -2.68 -6.25 -3.42
N SER A 97 -3.39 -7.36 -3.21
CA SER A 97 -3.86 -7.76 -1.88
C SER A 97 -2.69 -8.06 -0.94
N SER A 98 -1.66 -8.74 -1.43
CA SER A 98 -0.43 -9.02 -0.69
C SER A 98 0.33 -7.74 -0.34
N MET A 99 0.46 -6.80 -1.28
CA MET A 99 1.06 -5.49 -1.01
C MET A 99 0.34 -4.75 0.11
N VAL A 100 -0.99 -4.66 0.06
CA VAL A 100 -1.79 -4.00 1.11
C VAL A 100 -1.62 -4.72 2.45
N ARG A 101 -1.78 -6.04 2.49
CA ARG A 101 -1.62 -6.82 3.73
C ARG A 101 -0.25 -6.64 4.34
N TRP A 102 0.80 -6.78 3.55
CA TRP A 102 2.17 -6.69 4.05
C TRP A 102 2.55 -5.27 4.44
N PHE A 103 2.04 -4.25 3.74
CA PHE A 103 2.15 -2.87 4.19
C PHE A 103 1.60 -2.70 5.60
N PHE A 104 0.35 -3.11 5.84
CA PHE A 104 -0.25 -3.00 7.16
C PHE A 104 0.37 -3.95 8.21
N GLU A 105 0.94 -5.09 7.81
CA GLU A 105 1.78 -5.92 8.69
C GLU A 105 3.03 -5.17 9.17
N GLU A 106 3.72 -4.43 8.29
CA GLU A 106 4.87 -3.60 8.69
C GLU A 106 4.43 -2.39 9.55
N VAL A 107 3.29 -1.75 9.23
CA VAL A 107 2.72 -0.68 10.07
C VAL A 107 2.47 -1.16 11.50
N ARG A 108 1.96 -2.39 11.66
CA ARG A 108 1.70 -2.98 12.98
C ARG A 108 2.96 -3.26 13.82
N LYS A 109 4.15 -3.28 13.20
CA LYS A 109 5.42 -3.42 13.93
C LYS A 109 5.94 -2.10 14.46
N LEU A 110 5.39 -0.97 14.02
CA LEU A 110 5.73 0.35 14.53
C LEU A 110 5.19 0.52 15.97
N PRO A 111 5.78 1.42 16.78
CA PRO A 111 5.27 1.75 18.09
C PRO A 111 3.96 2.56 18.00
N ILE A 112 2.85 1.86 17.74
CA ILE A 112 1.50 2.42 17.63
C ILE A 112 0.61 2.00 18.80
N SER A 113 -0.31 2.86 19.18
CA SER A 113 -1.32 2.64 20.21
C SER A 113 -2.42 1.68 19.72
N SER A 114 -3.24 1.20 20.64
CA SER A 114 -4.41 0.36 20.32
C SER A 114 -5.41 1.06 19.40
N MET A 115 -5.57 2.38 19.52
CA MET A 115 -6.47 3.15 18.66
C MET A 115 -5.90 3.33 17.26
N GLU A 116 -4.61 3.64 17.13
CA GLU A 116 -3.92 3.69 15.83
C GLU A 116 -3.96 2.31 15.13
N LEU A 117 -3.82 1.23 15.90
CA LEU A 117 -3.94 -0.14 15.40
C LEU A 117 -5.35 -0.45 14.88
N ALA A 118 -6.40 0.01 15.58
CA ALA A 118 -7.78 -0.16 15.14
C ALA A 118 -8.04 0.56 13.81
N ILE A 119 -7.58 1.80 13.69
CA ILE A 119 -7.65 2.59 12.45
C ILE A 119 -6.90 1.90 11.31
N ALA A 120 -5.67 1.43 11.56
CA ALA A 120 -4.88 0.73 10.55
C ALA A 120 -5.60 -0.54 10.03
N ARG A 121 -6.25 -1.30 10.91
CA ARG A 121 -7.05 -2.48 10.53
C ARG A 121 -8.30 -2.12 9.72
N GLU A 122 -8.98 -1.04 10.09
CA GLU A 122 -10.16 -0.55 9.36
C GLU A 122 -9.80 -0.17 7.92
N ILE A 123 -8.71 0.58 7.74
CA ILE A 123 -8.23 0.98 6.41
C ILE A 123 -7.77 -0.25 5.62
N GLU A 124 -7.00 -1.16 6.23
CA GLU A 124 -6.59 -2.42 5.58
C GLU A 124 -7.81 -3.21 5.06
N GLN A 125 -8.83 -3.40 5.90
CA GLN A 125 -10.06 -4.10 5.53
C GLN A 125 -10.80 -3.40 4.40
N TYR A 126 -10.84 -2.07 4.42
CA TYR A 126 -11.43 -1.27 3.34
C TYR A 126 -10.74 -1.56 2.01
N PHE A 127 -9.41 -1.41 1.94
CA PHE A 127 -8.64 -1.68 0.72
C PHE A 127 -8.86 -3.11 0.19
N LEU A 128 -8.75 -4.11 1.06
CA LEU A 128 -8.90 -5.51 0.67
C LEU A 128 -10.33 -5.83 0.20
N GLY A 129 -11.34 -5.25 0.86
CA GLY A 129 -12.73 -5.35 0.45
C GLY A 129 -12.96 -4.77 -0.95
N ARG A 130 -12.38 -3.59 -1.22
CA ARG A 130 -12.50 -2.91 -2.52
C ARG A 130 -11.77 -3.64 -3.64
N ILE A 131 -10.55 -4.13 -3.42
CA ILE A 131 -9.82 -4.98 -4.39
C ILE A 131 -10.69 -6.19 -4.75
N LYS A 132 -11.23 -6.89 -3.75
CA LYS A 132 -12.09 -8.07 -3.98
C LYS A 132 -13.35 -7.73 -4.78
N GLN A 133 -14.01 -6.60 -4.49
CA GLN A 133 -15.21 -6.17 -5.21
C GLN A 133 -14.92 -5.84 -6.68
N LEU A 134 -13.87 -5.07 -6.95
CA LEU A 134 -13.50 -4.69 -8.32
C LEU A 134 -13.19 -5.91 -9.19
N HIS A 135 -12.52 -6.91 -8.63
CA HIS A 135 -12.14 -8.12 -9.37
C HIS A 135 -13.21 -9.22 -9.42
N LYS A 136 -14.34 -9.08 -8.69
CA LYS A 136 -15.51 -9.96 -8.80
C LYS A 136 -16.52 -9.51 -9.85
N THR A 137 -16.37 -8.30 -10.38
CA THR A 137 -17.34 -7.67 -11.29
C THR A 137 -17.02 -7.94 -12.77
N ASN A 138 -16.15 -8.94 -13.04
CA ASN A 138 -15.83 -9.49 -14.36
C ASN A 138 -16.13 -10.98 -14.38
#